data_AF-A0A350C5H1-F1
#
_entry.id   AF-A0A350C5H1-F1
#
_cell.length_a   1.000
_cell.length_b   1.000
_cell.length_c   1.000
_cell.angle_alpha   90.00
_cell.angle_beta   90.00
_cell.angle_gamma   90.00
#
_symmetry.space_group_name_H-M   'P 1'
#
loop_
_entity.id
_entity.type
_entity.pdbx_description
1 polymer ?
#
loop_
_entity_poly.entity_id
_entity_poly.type
_entity_poly.pdbx_seq_one_letter_code
_entity_poly.pdbx_strand_id
1 'polypeptide(L)' 'DCEPLKRIVKETDCGFIFKQNSIEDIAEKIIAMSQSKSLSLEMADRGRQAVLSKYNWSQTAKNLTDLYQKYIN' A
#
# COMPACT_ATOMS: atom_id res chain seq x y z
N ASP A 1 10.30 -0.23 12.39
CA ASP A 1 9.29 -0.34 11.31
C ASP A 1 9.55 0.74 10.28
N CYS A 2 9.30 0.48 9.00
CA CYS A 2 9.41 1.52 7.97
C CYS A 2 8.10 2.30 7.86
N GLU A 3 8.03 3.48 8.49
CA GLU A 3 6.80 4.29 8.56
C GLU A 3 6.19 4.64 7.19
N PRO A 4 6.96 4.97 6.13
CA PRO A 4 6.38 5.19 4.80
C PRO A 4 5.62 4.00 4.23
N LEU A 5 6.14 2.78 4.41
CA LEU A 5 5.49 1.55 3.96
C LEU A 5 4.28 1.22 4.84
N LYS A 6 4.44 1.39 6.16
CA LYS A 6 3.39 1.18 7.16
C LYS A 6 2.16 2.04 6.87
N ARG A 7 2.36 3.30 6.50
CA ARG A 7 1.26 4.21 6.12
C ARG A 7 0.46 3.64 4.94
N ILE A 8 1.14 3.22 3.88
CA ILE A 8 0.47 2.69 2.67
C ILE A 8 -0.29 1.41 3.03
N VAL A 9 0.39 0.46 3.69
CA VAL A 9 -0.21 -0.84 4.03
C VAL A 9 -1.41 -0.70 4.97
N LYS A 10 -1.37 0.21 5.96
CA LYS A 10 -2.52 0.49 6.84
C LYS A 10 -3.69 1.14 6.12
N GLU A 11 -3.39 2.06 5.20
CA GLU A 11 -4.43 2.80 4.48
C GLU A 11 -5.16 1.91 3.47
N THR A 12 -4.45 0.99 2.83
CA THR A 12 -4.98 0.14 1.75
C THR A 12 -5.39 -1.25 2.24
N ASP A 13 -4.97 -1.65 3.44
CA ASP A 13 -5.12 -2.99 3.99
C ASP A 13 -4.61 -4.09 3.04
N CYS A 14 -3.59 -3.78 2.23
CA CYS A 14 -3.12 -4.65 1.15
C CYS A 14 -2.06 -5.68 1.58
N GLY A 15 -1.81 -5.83 2.89
CA GLY A 15 -0.78 -6.73 3.39
C GLY A 15 -0.53 -6.58 4.88
N PHE A 16 0.55 -7.20 5.34
CA PHE A 16 0.96 -7.17 6.75
C PHE A 16 2.08 -6.15 7.00
N ILE A 17 2.11 -5.65 8.23
CA ILE A 17 3.26 -4.92 8.78
C ILE A 17 3.92 -5.84 9.80
N PHE A 18 5.25 -5.90 9.75
CA PHE A 18 6.06 -6.62 10.72
C PHE A 18 7.01 -5.66 11.44
N LYS A 19 7.42 -6.06 12.63
CA LYS A 19 8.35 -5.38 13.50
C LYS A 19 9.75 -5.46 12.94
N GLN A 20 10.38 -4.31 12.77
CA GLN A 20 11.77 -4.26 12.32
C GLN A 20 12.70 -5.05 13.26
N ASN A 21 13.64 -5.77 12.67
CA ASN A 21 14.60 -6.64 13.36
C ASN A 21 13.96 -7.77 14.19
N SER A 22 12.73 -8.21 13.86
CA SER A 22 12.15 -9.44 14.40
C SER A 22 11.91 -10.45 13.28
N ILE A 23 12.69 -11.53 13.31
CA ILE A 23 12.57 -12.65 12.36
C ILE A 23 11.29 -13.44 12.64
N GLU A 24 10.91 -13.52 13.91
CA GLU A 24 9.72 -14.22 14.39
C GLU A 24 8.46 -13.55 13.84
N ASP A 25 8.35 -12.22 13.94
CA ASP A 25 7.16 -11.51 13.48
C ASP A 25 7.00 -11.59 11.95
N ILE A 26 8.08 -11.44 11.17
CA ILE A 26 7.98 -11.61 9.72
C ILE A 26 7.62 -13.06 9.34
N ALA A 27 8.16 -14.07 10.04
CA ALA A 27 7.81 -15.47 9.81
C ALA A 27 6.32 -15.73 10.10
N GLU A 28 5.80 -15.21 11.20
CA GLU A 28 4.37 -15.31 11.54
C GLU A 28 3.48 -14.70 10.45
N LYS A 29 3.83 -13.52 9.91
CA LYS A 29 3.04 -12.89 8.84
C LYS A 29 3.07 -13.70 7.54
N ILE A 30 4.23 -14.26 7.17
CA ILE A 30 4.35 -15.14 5.99
C ILE A 30 3.51 -16.41 6.18
N ILE A 31 3.58 -17.03 7.35
CA ILE A 31 2.77 -18.22 7.68
C ILE A 31 1.28 -17.88 7.61
N ALA A 32 0.83 -16.78 8.22
CA ALA A 32 -0.56 -16.35 8.20
C ALA A 32 -1.07 -16.14 6.76
N MET A 33 -0.25 -15.54 5.88
CA MET A 33 -0.58 -15.37 4.47
C MET A 33 -0.71 -16.74 3.76
N SER A 34 0.21 -17.67 4.02
CA SER A 34 0.17 -19.01 3.42
C SER A 34 -1.03 -19.86 3.85
N GLN A 35 -1.54 -19.64 5.06
CA GLN A 35 -2.64 -20.42 5.64
C GLN A 35 -4.03 -20.00 5.13
N SER A 36 -4.16 -18.80 4.56
CA SER A 36 -5.45 -18.30 4.05
C SER A 36 -5.32 -17.73 2.64
N LYS A 37 -5.71 -18.57 1.66
CA LYS A 37 -5.75 -18.16 0.26
C LYS A 37 -6.76 -17.03 0.01
N SER A 38 -7.91 -17.05 0.68
CA SER A 38 -8.93 -16.00 0.53
C SER A 38 -8.39 -14.65 1.00
N LEU A 39 -7.83 -14.59 2.21
CA LEU A 39 -7.23 -13.37 2.74
C LEU A 39 -6.12 -12.84 1.83
N SER A 40 -5.26 -13.74 1.32
CA SER A 40 -4.20 -13.37 0.38
C SER A 40 -4.73 -12.77 -0.92
N LEU A 41 -5.81 -13.34 -1.48
CA LEU A 41 -6.43 -12.81 -2.69
C LEU A 41 -7.12 -11.47 -2.45
N GLU A 42 -7.77 -11.30 -1.30
CA GLU A 42 -8.38 -10.03 -0.91
C GLU A 42 -7.33 -8.93 -0.74
N MET A 43 -6.21 -9.22 -0.07
CA MET A 43 -5.09 -8.29 0.07
C MET A 43 -4.48 -7.93 -1.29
N ALA A 44 -4.36 -8.90 -2.20
CA ALA A 44 -3.86 -8.69 -3.55
C ALA A 44 -4.78 -7.77 -4.37
N ASP A 45 -6.11 -7.98 -4.30
CA ASP A 45 -7.07 -7.10 -4.96
C ASP A 45 -6.99 -5.68 -4.39
N ARG A 46 -7.02 -5.52 -3.06
CA ARG A 46 -6.87 -4.21 -2.42
C ARG A 46 -5.59 -3.48 -2.84
N GLY A 47 -4.46 -4.21 -2.90
CA GLY A 47 -3.19 -3.67 -3.39
C GLY A 47 -3.28 -3.17 -4.84
N ARG A 48 -3.89 -3.98 -5.72
CA ARG A 48 -4.13 -3.59 -7.12
C ARG A 48 -5.04 -2.37 -7.21
N GLN A 49 -6.14 -2.34 -6.47
CA GLN A 49 -7.07 -1.20 -6.46
C GLN A 49 -6.41 0.07 -5.96
N ALA A 50 -5.54 -0.01 -4.94
CA ALA A 50 -4.81 1.14 -4.43
C ALA A 50 -3.89 1.78 -5.48
N VAL A 51 -3.20 0.96 -6.30
CA VAL A 51 -2.39 1.45 -7.42
C VAL A 51 -3.27 2.11 -8.48
N LEU A 52 -4.33 1.42 -8.91
CA LEU A 52 -5.21 1.93 -9.97
C LEU A 52 -5.96 3.20 -9.58
N SER A 53 -6.30 3.37 -8.30
CA SER A 53 -7.08 4.51 -7.83
C SER A 53 -6.23 5.68 -7.31
N LYS A 54 -5.12 5.42 -6.62
CA LYS A 54 -4.39 6.45 -5.87
C LYS A 54 -2.90 6.51 -6.18
N TYR A 55 -2.22 5.38 -6.14
CA TYR A 55 -0.76 5.30 -6.26
C TYR A 55 -0.28 5.14 -7.71
N ASN A 56 -0.91 5.86 -8.64
CA ASN A 56 -0.52 5.91 -10.04
C ASN A 56 -0.04 7.31 -10.47
N TRP A 57 0.68 7.36 -11.58
CA TRP A 57 1.26 8.59 -12.12
C TRP A 57 0.21 9.62 -12.53
N SER A 58 -0.92 9.21 -13.07
CA SER A 58 -2.00 10.12 -13.46
C SER A 58 -2.55 10.88 -12.24
N GLN A 59 -2.81 10.18 -11.13
CA GLN A 59 -3.28 10.78 -9.89
C GLN A 59 -2.19 11.61 -9.20
N THR A 60 -0.93 11.19 -9.29
CA THR A 60 0.22 11.93 -8.74
C THR A 60 0.44 13.25 -9.48
N ALA A 61 0.39 13.22 -10.82
CA ALA A 61 0.61 14.39 -11.65
C ALA A 61 -0.47 15.46 -11.47
N LYS A 62 -1.72 15.05 -11.19
CA LYS A 62 -2.87 15.94 -11.05
C LYS A 62 -2.63 17.11 -10.09
N ASN A 63 -2.06 16.84 -8.91
CA ASN A 63 -1.80 17.90 -7.94
C ASN A 63 -0.86 18.98 -8.48
N LEU A 64 0.16 18.58 -9.24
CA LEU A 64 1.12 19.51 -9.83
C LEU A 64 0.55 20.24 -11.03
N THR A 65 -0.21 19.56 -11.89
CA THR A 65 -0.87 20.19 -13.05
C THR A 65 -1.93 21.19 -12.61
N ASP A 66 -2.73 20.85 -11.59
CA ASP A 66 -3.76 21.73 -11.05
C ASP A 66 -3.12 22.99 -10.42
N LEU A 67 -1.96 22.83 -9.75
CA LEU A 67 -1.19 23.94 -9.22
C LEU A 67 -0.73 24.89 -10.32
N TYR A 68 -0.14 24.37 -11.40
CA TYR A 68 0.30 25.22 -12.51
C TYR A 68 -0.87 25.89 -13.22
N GLN A 69 -1.98 25.19 -13.45
CA GLN A 69 -3.19 25.78 -14.04
C GLN A 69 -3.75 26.94 -13.21
N LYS A 70 -3.60 26.89 -11.88
CA LYS A 70 -4.02 27.97 -10.98
C LYS A 70 -3.19 29.25 -11.12
N TYR A 71 -1.92 29.17 -11.53
CA TYR A 71 -1.01 30.32 -11.61
C TYR A 71 -0.67 30.76 -13.04
N ILE A 72 -1.03 29.96 -14.04
CA ILE A 72 -0.87 30.29 -15.47
C ILE A 72 -2.13 30.97 -16.03
N ASN A 73 -3.28 30.81 -15.38
CA ASN A 73 -4.51 31.60 -15.62
C ASN A 73 -4.61 32.77 -14.63
#